data_AF-A0A396ZEK0-F1
#
_entry.id   AF-A0A396ZEK0-F1
#
_cell.length_a   1.000
_cell.length_b   1.000
_cell.length_c   1.000
_cell.angle_alpha   90.00
_cell.angle_beta   90.00
_cell.angle_gamma   90.00
#
_symmetry.space_group_name_H-M   'P 1'
#
loop_
_entity.id
_entity.type
_entity.pdbx_description
1 polymer ?
#
loop_
_entity_poly.entity_id
_entity_poly.type
_entity_poly.pdbx_seq_one_letter_code
_entity_poly.pdbx_strand_id
1 'polypeptide(L)'
;MRVRKKNETLQHVRTFHSSSIITMSPLSFNTPGLLFPAISLLMLAYTNRFLGLANLARQLIAKFQEKRDPDTLSQIQNLRFRLSLIRYTQSIGILSLLSCTSCLTVLAFDLQKTAWFLFGLALLFLVASLCICLVEIHLSVRALDIEIHTLDKTD
;
A
#
# COMPACT_ATOMS: atom_id res chain seq x y z
N MET A 1 29.85 -18.24 60.86
CA MET A 1 29.02 -17.25 60.12
C MET A 1 29.70 -16.59 58.90
N ARG A 2 30.88 -17.02 58.45
CA ARG A 2 31.62 -16.33 57.35
C ARG A 2 31.51 -17.00 55.96
N VAL A 3 30.79 -18.12 55.84
CA VAL A 3 30.66 -18.91 54.59
C VAL A 3 29.42 -18.51 53.77
N ARG A 4 28.40 -17.90 54.37
CA ARG A 4 27.15 -17.53 53.67
C ARG A 4 27.30 -16.31 52.75
N LYS A 5 28.16 -15.35 53.10
CA LYS A 5 28.36 -14.11 52.31
C LYS A 5 29.07 -14.32 50.97
N LYS A 6 29.89 -15.38 50.81
CA LYS A 6 30.65 -15.60 49.56
C LYS A 6 29.76 -16.10 48.41
N ASN A 7 28.65 -16.77 48.74
CA ASN A 7 27.71 -17.29 47.75
C ASN A 7 26.78 -16.20 47.18
N GLU A 8 26.47 -15.16 47.95
CA GLU A 8 25.68 -14.01 47.48
C GLU A 8 26.51 -13.11 46.54
N THR A 9 27.80 -12.91 46.82
CA THR A 9 28.71 -12.21 45.89
C THR A 9 29.05 -13.00 44.62
N LEU A 10 28.89 -14.32 44.60
CA LEU A 10 29.17 -15.15 43.42
C LEU A 10 27.96 -15.32 42.48
N GLN A 11 26.73 -15.10 42.97
CA GLN A 11 25.54 -15.07 42.11
C GLN A 11 25.37 -13.74 41.38
N HIS A 12 25.87 -12.64 41.93
CA HIS A 12 25.69 -11.31 41.34
C HIS A 12 26.67 -10.98 40.19
N VAL A 13 27.61 -11.88 39.89
CA VAL A 13 28.68 -11.67 38.89
C VAL A 13 28.45 -12.46 37.59
N ARG A 14 27.46 -13.37 37.51
CA ARG A 14 27.31 -14.30 36.36
C ARG A 14 26.17 -14.00 35.37
N THR A 15 25.56 -12.82 35.39
CA THR A 15 24.50 -12.45 34.41
C THR A 15 24.74 -11.12 33.70
N PHE A 16 25.95 -10.54 33.79
CA PHE A 16 26.26 -9.24 33.17
C PHE A 16 27.05 -9.30 31.85
N HIS A 17 27.14 -10.45 31.18
CA HIS A 17 27.75 -10.48 29.86
C HIS A 17 27.25 -11.65 29.00
N SER A 18 26.17 -11.40 28.26
CA SER A 18 26.01 -12.03 26.95
C SER A 18 25.44 -10.97 26.03
N SER A 19 26.37 -10.22 25.45
CA SER A 19 26.28 -9.56 24.16
C SER A 19 24.89 -9.08 23.75
N SER A 20 24.67 -7.77 23.79
CA SER A 20 23.74 -7.08 22.89
C SER A 20 24.25 -7.23 21.44
N ILE A 21 24.29 -8.46 20.95
CA ILE A 21 24.24 -8.76 19.53
C ILE A 21 22.91 -8.18 19.09
N ILE A 22 22.93 -7.41 18.01
CA ILE A 22 21.74 -6.94 17.31
C ILE A 22 20.99 -8.20 16.81
N THR A 23 20.26 -8.88 17.70
CA THR A 23 19.38 -9.97 17.34
C THR A 23 18.09 -9.29 16.88
N MET A 24 17.86 -9.28 15.57
CA MET A 24 16.56 -8.87 15.05
C MET A 24 15.49 -9.74 15.73
N SER A 25 14.50 -9.09 16.34
CA SER A 25 13.39 -9.80 16.98
C SER A 25 12.72 -10.72 15.95
N PRO A 26 12.33 -11.94 16.33
CA PRO A 26 11.70 -12.87 15.40
C PRO A 26 10.40 -12.27 14.88
N LEU A 27 10.21 -12.28 13.56
CA LEU A 27 8.96 -11.90 12.93
C LEU A 27 7.90 -12.95 13.30
N SER A 28 6.76 -12.51 13.80
CA SER A 28 5.60 -13.37 14.09
C SER A 28 4.67 -13.42 12.89
N PHE A 29 3.96 -14.53 12.69
CA PHE A 29 2.93 -14.68 11.64
C PHE A 29 1.82 -13.61 11.74
N ASN A 30 1.55 -13.11 12.95
CA ASN A 30 0.50 -12.11 13.17
C ASN A 30 0.80 -10.78 12.46
N THR A 31 2.06 -10.35 12.41
CA THR A 31 2.44 -9.05 11.86
C THR A 31 2.14 -8.92 10.36
N PRO A 32 2.64 -9.80 9.47
CA PRO A 32 2.22 -9.84 8.08
C PRO A 32 0.77 -10.31 7.90
N GLY A 33 0.23 -11.14 8.81
CA GLY A 33 -1.17 -11.59 8.78
C GLY A 33 -2.18 -10.44 8.84
N LEU A 34 -1.86 -9.35 9.55
CA LEU A 34 -2.70 -8.14 9.62
C LEU A 34 -2.77 -7.36 8.30
N LEU A 35 -1.78 -7.52 7.41
CA LEU A 35 -1.77 -6.81 6.12
C LEU A 35 -2.79 -7.40 5.14
N PHE A 36 -3.08 -8.70 5.21
CA PHE A 36 -3.99 -9.36 4.27
C PHE A 36 -5.40 -8.73 4.24
N PRO A 37 -6.11 -8.56 5.37
CA PRO A 37 -7.42 -7.90 5.36
C PRO A 37 -7.33 -6.42 4.95
N ALA A 38 -6.30 -5.69 5.39
CA ALA A 38 -6.11 -4.28 5.04
C ALA A 38 -5.91 -4.09 3.52
N ILE A 39 -5.05 -4.90 2.90
CA ILE A 39 -4.80 -4.86 1.45
C ILE A 39 -6.05 -5.28 0.67
N SER A 40 -6.80 -6.28 1.16
CA SER A 40 -8.05 -6.72 0.53
C SER A 40 -9.10 -5.61 0.48
N LEU A 41 -9.29 -4.88 1.59
CA LEU A 41 -10.19 -3.72 1.66
C LEU A 41 -9.72 -2.60 0.72
N LEU A 42 -8.41 -2.35 0.66
CA LEU A 42 -7.82 -1.36 -0.22
C LEU A 42 -8.06 -1.70 -1.70
N MET A 43 -7.92 -2.97 -2.09
CA MET A 43 -8.20 -3.44 -3.45
C MET A 43 -9.68 -3.29 -3.83
N LEU A 44 -10.60 -3.54 -2.89
CA LEU A 44 -12.03 -3.33 -3.11
C LEU A 44 -12.33 -1.84 -3.35
N ALA A 45 -11.74 -0.95 -2.56
CA ALA A 45 -11.88 0.50 -2.75
C ALA A 45 -11.37 0.95 -4.12
N TYR A 46 -10.20 0.46 -4.55
CA TYR A 46 -9.66 0.76 -5.88
C TYR A 46 -10.52 0.22 -7.02
N THR A 47 -11.08 -0.98 -6.84
CA THR A 47 -11.99 -1.59 -7.83
C THR A 47 -13.24 -0.76 -8.00
N ASN A 48 -13.85 -0.32 -6.90
CA ASN A 48 -15.02 0.56 -6.94
C ASN A 48 -14.71 1.87 -7.67
N ARG A 49 -13.56 2.47 -7.40
CA ARG A 49 -13.12 3.69 -8.09
C ARG A 49 -12.89 3.49 -9.58
N PHE A 50 -12.20 2.39 -9.95
CA PHE A 50 -11.97 2.03 -11.35
C PHE A 50 -13.29 1.89 -12.11
N LEU A 51 -14.27 1.18 -11.53
CA LEU A 51 -15.59 0.99 -12.13
C LEU A 51 -16.34 2.32 -12.29
N GLY A 52 -16.27 3.21 -11.29
CA GLY A 52 -16.85 4.55 -11.38
C GLY A 52 -16.29 5.36 -12.54
N LEU A 53 -14.95 5.42 -12.67
CA LEU A 53 -14.30 6.13 -13.77
C LEU A 53 -14.54 5.46 -15.14
N ALA A 54 -14.58 4.13 -15.20
CA ALA A 54 -14.86 3.40 -16.43
C ALA A 54 -16.31 3.63 -16.91
N ASN A 55 -17.27 3.75 -15.98
CA ASN A 55 -18.65 4.12 -16.30
C ASN A 55 -18.72 5.55 -16.87
N LEU A 56 -18.07 6.51 -16.20
CA LEU A 56 -18.00 7.88 -16.68
C LEU A 56 -17.35 7.96 -18.07
N ALA A 57 -16.28 7.20 -18.31
CA ALA A 57 -15.59 7.18 -19.60
C ALA A 57 -16.52 6.71 -20.72
N ARG A 58 -17.29 5.65 -20.48
CA ARG A 58 -18.27 5.14 -21.44
C ARG A 58 -19.37 6.16 -21.75
N GLN A 59 -19.84 6.90 -20.74
CA GLN A 59 -20.84 7.96 -20.94
C GLN A 59 -20.29 9.12 -21.78
N LEU A 60 -19.08 9.60 -21.46
CA LEU A 60 -18.42 10.65 -22.24
C LEU A 60 -18.14 10.22 -23.69
N ILE A 61 -17.72 8.97 -23.91
CA ILE A 61 -17.51 8.43 -25.25
C ILE A 61 -18.82 8.41 -26.04
N ALA A 62 -19.93 8.00 -25.44
CA ALA A 62 -21.24 8.05 -26.08
C ALA A 62 -21.65 9.49 -26.44
N LYS A 63 -21.46 10.45 -25.52
CA LYS A 63 -21.72 11.87 -25.75
C LYS A 63 -20.87 12.45 -26.88
N PHE A 64 -19.59 12.07 -26.96
CA PHE A 64 -18.69 12.51 -28.03
C PHE A 64 -19.08 11.94 -29.41
N GLN A 65 -19.65 10.74 -29.45
CA GLN A 65 -20.17 10.15 -30.70
C GLN A 65 -21.40 10.89 -31.21
N GLU A 66 -22.25 11.39 -30.32
CA GLU A 66 -23.43 12.18 -30.67
C GLU A 66 -23.05 13.61 -31.11
N LYS A 67 -22.19 14.27 -30.34
CA LYS A 67 -21.68 15.62 -30.62
C LYS A 67 -20.16 15.61 -30.53
N ARG A 68 -19.49 15.79 -31.66
CA ARG A 68 -18.00 15.84 -31.77
C ARG A 68 -17.42 17.12 -31.17
N ASP A 69 -17.62 17.25 -29.88
CA ASP A 69 -17.21 18.38 -29.07
C ASP A 69 -15.76 18.19 -28.58
N PRO A 70 -14.84 19.12 -28.88
CA PRO A 70 -13.44 19.02 -28.47
C PRO A 70 -13.26 19.03 -26.95
N ASP A 71 -14.15 19.66 -26.17
CA ASP A 71 -14.05 19.66 -24.71
C ASP A 71 -14.32 18.26 -24.14
N THR A 72 -15.36 17.59 -24.64
CA THR A 72 -15.65 16.19 -24.29
C THR A 72 -14.47 15.25 -24.61
N LEU A 73 -13.73 15.49 -25.70
CA LEU A 73 -12.53 14.71 -26.02
C LEU A 73 -11.41 14.91 -24.98
N SER A 74 -11.18 16.15 -24.53
CA SER A 74 -10.18 16.48 -23.50
C SER A 74 -10.49 15.79 -22.17
N GLN A 75 -11.77 15.72 -21.79
CA GLN A 75 -12.21 15.02 -20.59
C GLN A 75 -11.96 13.51 -20.66
N ILE A 76 -12.22 12.88 -21.81
CA ILE A 76 -11.94 11.45 -22.02
C ILE A 76 -10.44 11.18 -21.85
N GLN A 77 -9.58 12.06 -22.37
CA GLN A 77 -8.12 11.92 -22.23
C GLN A 77 -7.67 12.03 -20.77
N ASN A 78 -8.17 13.02 -20.03
CA ASN A 78 -7.90 13.16 -18.59
C ASN A 78 -8.38 11.94 -17.80
N LEU A 79 -9.56 11.42 -18.12
CA LEU A 79 -10.13 10.26 -17.45
C LEU A 79 -9.33 8.98 -17.75
N ARG A 80 -8.84 8.81 -18.98
CA ARG A 80 -7.94 7.71 -19.36
C ARG A 80 -6.64 7.76 -18.57
N PHE A 81 -6.07 8.95 -18.35
CA PHE A 81 -4.87 9.11 -17.52
C PHE A 81 -5.14 8.67 -16.07
N ARG A 82 -6.24 9.14 -15.47
CA ARG A 82 -6.66 8.75 -14.11
C ARG A 82 -6.88 7.24 -13.98
N LEU A 83 -7.55 6.62 -14.95
CA LEU A 83 -7.73 5.16 -15.01
C LEU A 83 -6.38 4.42 -15.03
N SER A 84 -5.40 4.93 -15.77
CA SER A 84 -4.06 4.35 -15.78
C SER A 84 -3.38 4.44 -14.42
N LEU A 85 -3.53 5.56 -13.69
CA LEU A 85 -2.99 5.72 -12.34
C LEU A 85 -3.59 4.71 -11.36
N ILE A 86 -4.92 4.53 -11.36
CA ILE A 86 -5.59 3.51 -10.52
C ILE A 86 -5.04 2.12 -10.81
N ARG A 87 -4.83 1.80 -12.10
CA ARG A 87 -4.29 0.50 -12.52
C ARG A 87 -2.87 0.26 -12.01
N TYR A 88 -2.02 1.30 -11.98
CA TYR A 88 -0.68 1.22 -11.40
C TYR A 88 -0.73 1.04 -9.88
N THR A 89 -1.56 1.80 -9.19
CA THR A 89 -1.80 1.67 -7.75
C THR A 89 -2.17 0.22 -7.38
N GLN A 90 -3.14 -0.37 -8.09
CA GLN A 90 -3.54 -1.77 -7.89
C GLN A 90 -2.40 -2.74 -8.19
N SER A 91 -1.68 -2.56 -9.30
CA SER A 91 -0.59 -3.46 -9.69
C SER A 91 0.53 -3.51 -8.64
N ILE A 92 0.92 -2.35 -8.10
CA ILE A 92 1.94 -2.26 -7.04
C ILE A 92 1.39 -2.81 -5.72
N GLY A 93 0.11 -2.59 -5.40
CA GLY A 93 -0.51 -3.16 -4.21
C GLY A 93 -0.63 -4.70 -4.28
N ILE A 94 -0.88 -5.26 -5.46
CA ILE A 94 -0.81 -6.72 -5.68
C ILE A 94 0.62 -7.22 -5.51
N LEU A 95 1.62 -6.49 -6.02
CA LEU A 95 3.02 -6.85 -5.85
C LEU A 95 3.43 -6.84 -4.36
N SER A 96 2.92 -5.88 -3.59
CA SER A 96 3.05 -5.86 -2.14
C SER A 96 2.44 -7.11 -1.50
N LEU A 97 1.21 -7.47 -1.88
CA LEU A 97 0.53 -8.66 -1.36
C LEU A 97 1.29 -9.95 -1.69
N LEU A 98 1.82 -10.08 -2.91
CA LEU A 98 2.64 -11.22 -3.32
C LEU A 98 3.91 -11.31 -2.48
N SER A 99 4.63 -10.19 -2.29
CA SER A 99 5.82 -10.15 -1.42
C SER A 99 5.48 -10.51 0.04
N CYS A 100 4.32 -10.07 0.54
CA CYS A 100 3.84 -10.42 1.88
C CYS A 100 3.49 -11.91 2.00
N THR A 101 2.84 -12.49 1.00
CA THR A 101 2.54 -13.93 0.96
C THR A 101 3.84 -14.74 0.91
N SER A 102 4.81 -14.34 0.09
CA SER A 102 6.14 -14.96 0.07
C SER A 102 6.87 -14.84 1.42
N CYS A 103 6.72 -13.70 2.12
CA CYS A 103 7.22 -13.56 3.50
C CYS A 103 6.61 -14.63 4.44
N LEU A 104 5.29 -14.81 4.42
CA LEU A 104 4.61 -15.83 5.23
C LEU A 104 5.06 -17.24 4.88
N THR A 105 5.28 -17.53 3.59
CA THR A 105 5.83 -18.82 3.14
C THR A 105 7.23 -19.07 3.69
N VAL A 106 8.13 -18.09 3.59
CA VAL A 106 9.51 -18.19 4.11
C VAL A 106 9.52 -18.32 5.64
N LEU A 107 8.60 -17.64 6.32
CA LEU A 107 8.43 -17.75 7.76
C LEU A 107 7.97 -19.16 8.18
N ALA A 108 7.18 -19.85 7.36
CA ALA A 108 6.81 -21.25 7.58
C ALA A 108 8.00 -22.22 7.49
N PHE A 109 9.08 -21.84 6.80
CA PHE A 109 10.35 -22.58 6.77
C PHE A 109 11.35 -22.13 7.85
N ASP A 110 10.97 -21.23 8.76
CA ASP A 110 11.80 -20.69 9.85
C ASP A 110 13.01 -19.83 9.39
N LEU A 111 12.95 -19.29 8.17
CA LEU A 111 13.99 -18.40 7.61
C LEU A 111 13.75 -16.93 8.01
N GLN A 112 14.04 -16.58 9.26
CA GLN A 112 13.75 -15.25 9.82
C GLN A 112 14.39 -14.07 9.06
N LYS A 113 15.65 -14.16 8.67
CA LYS A 113 16.35 -13.06 7.98
C LYS A 113 15.70 -12.72 6.64
N THR A 114 15.36 -13.75 5.86
CA THR A 114 14.74 -13.62 4.55
C THR A 114 13.29 -13.12 4.69
N ALA A 115 12.56 -13.57 5.72
CA ALA A 115 11.21 -13.09 6.02
C ALA A 115 11.20 -11.58 6.31
N TRP A 116 12.12 -11.07 7.14
CA TRP A 116 12.26 -9.64 7.40
C TRP A 116 12.50 -8.80 6.13
N PHE A 117 13.35 -9.29 5.23
CA PHE A 117 13.62 -8.61 3.96
C PHE A 117 12.37 -8.55 3.06
N LEU A 118 11.68 -9.68 2.88
CA LEU A 118 10.44 -9.76 2.09
C LEU A 118 9.30 -8.92 2.69
N PHE A 119 9.20 -8.88 4.01
CA PHE A 119 8.23 -8.05 4.72
C PHE A 119 8.51 -6.56 4.49
N GLY A 120 9.76 -6.12 4.63
CA GLY A 120 10.17 -4.75 4.33
C GLY A 120 9.88 -4.36 2.87
N LEU A 121 10.17 -5.26 1.93
CA LEU A 121 9.88 -5.04 0.50
C LEU A 121 8.37 -4.92 0.24
N ALA A 122 7.56 -5.75 0.89
CA ALA A 122 6.10 -5.68 0.80
C ALA A 122 5.58 -4.33 1.29
N LEU A 123 6.08 -3.84 2.43
CA LEU A 123 5.71 -2.53 2.98
C LEU A 123 6.12 -1.38 2.05
N LEU A 124 7.31 -1.45 1.44
CA LEU A 124 7.77 -0.44 0.49
C LEU A 124 6.84 -0.34 -0.73
N PHE A 125 6.43 -1.48 -1.30
CA PHE A 125 5.43 -1.49 -2.38
C PHE A 125 4.07 -0.96 -1.90
N LEU A 126 3.65 -1.30 -0.68
CA LEU A 126 2.37 -0.81 -0.16
C LEU A 126 2.38 0.72 -0.02
N VAL A 127 3.46 1.29 0.52
CA VAL A 127 3.63 2.74 0.64
C VAL A 127 3.66 3.39 -0.75
N ALA A 128 4.40 2.83 -1.70
CA ALA A 128 4.43 3.35 -3.07
C ALA A 128 3.03 3.34 -3.72
N SER A 129 2.26 2.26 -3.54
CA SER A 129 0.86 2.18 -3.99
C SER A 129 0.01 3.29 -3.37
N LEU A 130 0.08 3.47 -2.04
CA LEU A 130 -0.66 4.51 -1.33
C LEU A 130 -0.30 5.93 -1.80
N CYS A 131 1.00 6.22 -2.02
CA CYS A 131 1.43 7.52 -2.55
C CYS A 131 0.81 7.83 -3.92
N ILE A 132 0.79 6.86 -4.84
CA ILE A 132 0.16 7.04 -6.16
C ILE A 132 -1.36 7.23 -6.00
N CYS A 133 -1.99 6.49 -5.09
CA CYS A 133 -3.41 6.69 -4.78
C CYS A 133 -3.69 8.13 -4.30
N LEU A 134 -2.86 8.67 -3.41
CA LEU A 134 -3.02 10.05 -2.93
C LEU A 134 -2.91 11.06 -4.08
N VAL A 135 -1.90 10.91 -4.93
CA VAL A 135 -1.74 11.77 -6.13
C VAL A 135 -2.97 11.68 -7.03
N GLU A 136 -3.51 10.48 -7.25
CA GLU A 136 -4.68 10.27 -8.11
C GLU A 136 -5.97 10.84 -7.49
N ILE A 137 -6.14 10.82 -6.16
CA ILE A 137 -7.19 11.57 -5.44
C ILE A 137 -7.10 13.06 -5.74
N HIS A 138 -5.93 13.67 -5.55
CA HIS A 138 -5.78 15.10 -5.77
C HIS A 138 -6.03 15.51 -7.22
N LEU A 139 -5.51 14.73 -8.18
CA LEU A 139 -5.74 15.00 -9.60
C LEU A 139 -7.22 14.87 -9.97
N SER A 140 -7.91 13.90 -9.37
CA SER A 140 -9.33 13.67 -9.60
C SER A 140 -10.20 14.83 -9.16
N VAL A 141 -9.91 15.40 -7.99
CA VAL A 141 -10.64 16.57 -7.48
C VAL A 141 -10.37 17.78 -8.36
N ARG A 142 -9.10 18.03 -8.70
CA ARG A 142 -8.73 19.18 -9.55
C ARG A 142 -9.35 19.13 -10.95
N ALA A 143 -9.38 17.96 -11.58
CA ALA A 143 -10.01 17.81 -12.90
C ALA A 143 -11.52 18.09 -12.84
N LEU A 144 -12.18 17.64 -11.78
CA LEU A 144 -13.61 17.89 -11.57
C LEU A 144 -13.90 19.37 -11.27
N ASP A 145 -13.03 20.04 -10.53
CA ASP A 145 -13.18 21.46 -10.21
C ASP A 145 -13.09 22.35 -11.46
N ILE A 146 -12.15 22.04 -12.36
CA ILE A 146 -12.01 22.72 -13.66
C ILE A 146 -13.25 22.50 -14.54
N GLU A 147 -13.78 21.28 -14.56
CA GLU A 147 -15.00 20.92 -15.29
C GLU A 147 -16.19 21.77 -14.82
N ILE A 148 -16.42 21.83 -13.50
CA ILE A 148 -17.53 22.58 -12.89
C ILE A 148 -17.40 24.08 -13.19
N HIS A 149 -16.22 24.66 -13.02
CA HIS A 149 -16.00 26.08 -13.30
C HIS A 149 -16.14 26.47 -14.78
N THR A 150 -16.04 25.51 -15.70
CA THR A 150 -16.27 25.76 -17.13
C THR A 150 -17.77 25.86 -17.43
N LEU A 151 -18.60 25.06 -16.73
CA LEU A 151 -20.05 25.14 -16.83
C LEU A 151 -20.57 26.48 -16.27
N ASP A 152 -20.06 26.90 -15.11
CA ASP A 152 -20.50 28.12 -14.39
C ASP A 152 -20.18 29.43 -15.14
N LYS A 153 -19.25 29.41 -16.11
CA LYS A 153 -18.91 30.57 -16.96
C LYS A 153 -19.70 30.66 -18.26
N THR A 154 -20.51 29.64 -18.56
CA THR A 154 -21.28 29.56 -19.81
C THR A 154 -22.74 30.03 -19.62
N ASP A 155 -23.13 30.38 -18.40
CA ASP A 155 -24.36 31.12 -18.05
C ASP A 155 -24.10 32.63 -17.90
#